data_AF-A0A1W1HDU5-F1
#
_entry.id   AF-A0A1W1HDU5-F1
#
_cell.length_a   1.000
_cell.length_b   1.000
_cell.length_c   1.000
_cell.angle_alpha   90.00
_cell.angle_beta   90.00
_cell.angle_gamma   90.00
#
_symmetry.space_group_name_H-M   'P 1'
#
loop_
_entity.id
_entity.type
_entity.pdbx_description
1 polymer ?
#
loop_
_entity_poly.entity_id
_entity_poly.type
_entity_poly.pdbx_seq_one_letter_code
_entity_poly.pdbx_strand_id
1 'polypeptide(L)' 'MNKLELIQALKQKSKITKHEAAVVVETFFSEMAKALTEGDRVEIRGLCSLLY' A
#
# COMPACT_ATOMS: atom_id res chain seq x y z
N MET A 1 3.19 -11.12 6.83
CA MET A 1 3.14 -10.43 5.53
C MET A 1 4.13 -9.28 5.55
N ASN A 2 5.29 -9.49 4.95
CA ASN A 2 6.27 -8.44 4.68
C ASN A 2 6.05 -7.83 3.27
N LYS A 3 6.87 -6.85 2.89
CA LYS A 3 6.75 -6.16 1.58
C LYS A 3 6.82 -7.12 0.38
N LEU A 4 7.75 -8.07 0.40
CA LEU A 4 7.92 -9.03 -0.69
C LEU A 4 6.72 -9.99 -0.80
N GLU A 5 6.22 -10.48 0.33
CA GLU A 5 5.03 -11.33 0.40
C GLU A 5 3.78 -10.60 -0.14
N LEU A 6 3.63 -9.31 0.20
CA LEU A 6 2.52 -8.49 -0.29
C LEU A 6 2.58 -8.27 -1.81
N ILE A 7 3.76 -7.96 -2.35
CA ILE A 7 3.97 -7.82 -3.81
C ILE A 7 3.64 -9.13 -4.53
N GLN A 8 4.09 -10.26 -3.99
CA GLN A 8 3.80 -11.59 -4.54
C GLN A 8 2.29 -11.88 -4.53
N ALA A 9 1.60 -11.61 -3.41
CA ALA A 9 0.17 -11.81 -3.28
C ALA A 9 -0.63 -10.92 -4.25
N LEU A 10 -0.23 -9.65 -4.41
CA LEU A 10 -0.84 -8.72 -5.35
C LEU A 10 -0.67 -9.18 -6.80
N LYS A 11 0.55 -9.57 -7.18
CA LYS A 11 0.85 -10.15 -8.51
C LYS A 11 -0.07 -11.33 -8.83
N GLN A 12 -0.21 -12.27 -7.89
CA GLN A 12 -1.00 -13.48 -8.07
C GLN A 12 -2.51 -13.18 -8.18
N LYS A 13 -3.03 -12.28 -7.34
CA LYS A 13 -4.46 -11.94 -7.32
C LYS A 13 -4.91 -11.06 -8.48
N SER A 14 -4.03 -10.17 -8.96
CA SER A 14 -4.37 -9.16 -9.97
C SER A 14 -3.85 -9.46 -11.38
N LYS A 15 -3.13 -10.58 -11.58
CA LYS A 15 -2.55 -11.00 -12.88
C LYS A 15 -1.64 -9.95 -13.53
N ILE A 16 -0.94 -9.15 -12.73
CA ILE A 16 0.04 -8.16 -13.18
C ILE A 16 1.47 -8.70 -13.06
N THR A 17 2.45 -8.00 -13.61
CA THR A 17 3.87 -8.34 -13.45
C THR A 17 4.36 -8.05 -12.03
N LYS A 18 5.49 -8.65 -11.65
CA LYS A 18 6.12 -8.37 -10.34
C LYS A 18 6.55 -6.90 -10.22
N HIS A 19 7.00 -6.30 -11.33
CA HIS A 19 7.39 -4.90 -11.35
C HIS A 19 6.18 -3.99 -11.13
N GLU A 20 5.07 -4.20 -11.84
CA GLU A 20 3.86 -3.41 -11.66
C GLU A 20 3.33 -3.53 -10.22
N ALA A 21 3.30 -4.75 -9.67
CA ALA A 21 2.91 -4.97 -8.28
C ALA A 21 3.82 -4.21 -7.29
N ALA A 22 5.13 -4.18 -7.54
CA ALA A 22 6.07 -3.43 -6.70
C ALA A 22 5.81 -1.93 -6.74
N VAL A 23 5.56 -1.37 -7.94
CA VAL A 23 5.22 0.05 -8.11
C VAL A 23 3.93 0.39 -7.38
N VAL A 24 2.88 -0.43 -7.52
CA VAL A 24 1.60 -0.20 -6.82
C VAL A 24 1.78 -0.21 -5.30
N VAL A 25 2.51 -1.18 -4.77
CA VAL A 25 2.78 -1.27 -3.32
C VAL A 25 3.57 -0.05 -2.84
N GLU A 26 4.58 0.37 -3.59
CA GLU A 26 5.37 1.57 -3.26
C GLU A 26 4.48 2.81 -3.22
N THR A 27 3.78 3.12 -4.32
CA THR A 27 2.89 4.28 -4.42
C THR A 27 1.86 4.31 -3.30
N PHE A 28 1.25 3.16 -2.99
CA PHE A 28 0.24 3.08 -1.93
C PHE A 28 0.80 3.52 -0.57
N PHE A 29 1.94 2.98 -0.14
CA PHE A 29 2.52 3.35 1.16
C PHE A 29 3.17 4.73 1.16
N SER A 30 3.74 5.18 0.04
CA SER A 30 4.32 6.52 -0.09
C SER A 30 3.27 7.61 0.09
N GLU A 31 2.10 7.48 -0.55
CA GLU A 31 1.01 8.47 -0.41
C GLU A 31 0.43 8.46 1.01
N MET A 32 0.28 7.27 1.62
CA MET A 32 -0.14 7.18 3.03
C MET A 32 0.86 7.86 3.96
N ALA A 33 2.16 7.61 3.78
CA ALA A 33 3.20 8.20 4.61
C ALA A 33 3.25 9.73 4.45
N LYS A 34 3.08 10.23 3.23
CA LYS A 34 3.00 11.66 2.94
C LYS A 34 1.82 12.31 3.66
N ALA A 35 0.61 11.77 3.50
CA ALA A 35 -0.59 12.27 4.16
C ALA A 35 -0.43 12.32 5.69
N LEU A 36 0.06 11.21 6.28
CA LEU A 36 0.31 11.16 7.73
C LEU A 36 1.34 12.21 8.17
N THR A 37 2.40 12.43 7.39
CA THR A 37 3.42 13.46 7.71
C THR A 37 2.86 14.89 7.64
N GLU A 38 1.85 15.11 6.80
CA GLU A 38 1.14 16.39 6.68
C GLU A 38 0.08 16.59 7.78
N GLY A 39 -0.12 15.61 8.66
CA GLY A 39 -1.13 15.63 9.73
C GLY A 39 -2.52 15.18 9.26
N ASP A 40 -2.64 14.68 8.04
CA ASP A 40 -3.90 14.21 7.49
C ASP A 40 -4.27 12.84 8.07
N ARG A 41 -5.59 12.59 8.13
CA ARG A 41 -6.13 11.28 8.50
C ARG A 41 -6.17 10.37 7.27
N VAL A 42 -5.62 9.16 7.40
CA VAL A 42 -5.71 8.11 6.39
C VAL A 42 -6.70 7.05 6.82
N GLU A 43 -7.75 6.82 6.02
CA GLU A 43 -8.76 5.79 6.31
C GLU A 43 -8.83 4.74 5.19
N ILE A 44 -8.54 3.49 5.53
CA ILE A 44 -8.72 2.32 4.68
C ILE A 44 -9.96 1.57 5.17
N ARG A 45 -11.09 1.82 4.50
CA ARG A 45 -12.38 1.23 4.88
C ARG A 45 -12.32 -0.29 4.96
N GLY A 46 -12.77 -0.84 6.09
CA GLY A 46 -12.79 -2.28 6.35
C GLY A 46 -11.43 -2.88 6.73
N LEU A 47 -10.38 -2.07 6.90
CA LEU A 47 -9.06 -2.52 7.32
C LEU A 47 -8.53 -1.73 8.52
N CYS A 48 -8.28 -0.43 8.36
CA CYS A 48 -7.72 0.41 9.43
C CYS A 48 -7.99 1.90 9.22
N SER A 49 -7.89 2.66 10.32
CA SER A 49 -7.81 4.12 10.31
C SER A 49 -6.52 4.54 10.99
N LEU A 50 -5.76 5.43 10.37
CA LEU A 50 -4.52 5.98 10.88
C LEU A 50 -4.67 7.49 11.03
N LEU A 51 -4.26 7.99 12.18
CA LEU A 51 -4.19 9.41 12.52
C LEU A 51 -2.76 9.68 13.01
N TYR A 52 -2.18 10.80 12.58
CA TYR A 52 -0.88 11.25 13.06
C TYR A 52 -1.03 12.11 14.33
#